data_AF-Q1GE61-F1
#
_entry.id   AF-Q1GE61-F1
#
_cell.length_a   1.000
_cell.length_b   1.000
_cell.length_c   1.000
_cell.angle_alpha   90.00
_cell.angle_beta   90.00
_cell.angle_gamma   90.00
#
_symmetry.space_group_name_H-M   'P 1'
#
loop_
_entity.id
_entity.type
_entity.pdbx_description
1 polymer ?
#
loop_
_entity_poly.entity_id
_entity_poly.type
_entity_poly.pdbx_seq_one_letter_code
_entity_poly.pdbx_strand_id
1 'polypeptide(L)'
;MSCKGTTFNTPKGMALTLRDAEITGGLYLSNITQIRGILDLSDAKTSILVDNPHSYPPTGALILDGFTYDRIIGSTDSKTRLEWLAKGDRWNGEFFPQPYKQLAKTLHDMGHEADARQVRITLACKLRQEARAKLRITPNGDLSTGLHSIWRDILRLCLGGKDSISLLLTAHGYKPQRSLYALILLFAAATFPAQWAWDEGSFAPNSGPILLSEGWQELARDDDIQNPAAEWANRNAIPGKDWETFNRYAYAADVVIPIVEFGQTEAWAPSTERGPWGYHLWWLRWGFTTLGWIVTALGAAALTGLIRRD
;
A
#
# COMPACT_ATOMS: atom_id res chain seq x y z
N MET A 1 -4.79 45.02 1.89
CA MET A 1 -6.21 45.30 1.55
C MET A 1 -7.08 44.95 2.76
N SER A 2 -7.98 45.85 3.19
CA SER A 2 -8.83 45.61 4.37
C SER A 2 -10.31 45.65 4.01
N CYS A 3 -11.03 44.54 4.24
CA CYS A 3 -12.46 44.39 3.96
C CYS A 3 -13.28 44.17 5.24
N LYS A 4 -12.98 44.94 6.29
CA LYS A 4 -13.66 44.84 7.58
C LYS A 4 -15.05 45.48 7.52
N GLY A 5 -16.07 44.80 8.03
CA GLY A 5 -17.45 45.32 8.08
C GLY A 5 -18.14 45.49 6.72
N THR A 6 -17.55 45.00 5.63
CA THR A 6 -18.10 45.13 4.28
C THR A 6 -18.98 43.95 3.91
N THR A 7 -20.14 44.21 3.31
CA THR A 7 -21.01 43.16 2.76
C THR A 7 -20.90 43.16 1.24
N PHE A 8 -20.47 42.04 0.66
CA PHE A 8 -20.48 41.82 -0.79
C PHE A 8 -21.69 40.94 -1.11
N ASN A 9 -22.67 41.47 -1.84
CA ASN A 9 -23.94 40.78 -2.10
C ASN A 9 -24.23 40.67 -3.59
N THR A 10 -23.87 39.52 -4.16
CA THR A 10 -24.15 39.15 -5.55
C THR A 10 -24.47 37.65 -5.61
N PRO A 11 -25.65 37.21 -5.16
CA PRO A 11 -25.93 35.79 -4.87
C PRO A 11 -25.78 34.83 -6.06
N LYS A 12 -25.94 35.35 -7.29
CA LYS A 12 -25.85 34.57 -8.54
C LYS A 12 -24.59 34.88 -9.36
N GLY A 13 -23.62 35.59 -8.79
CA GLY A 13 -22.43 36.04 -9.52
C GLY A 13 -21.19 36.16 -8.65
N MET A 14 -20.17 36.83 -9.19
CA MET A 14 -18.92 37.10 -8.48
C MET A 14 -19.16 38.22 -7.47
N ALA A 15 -19.06 37.89 -6.18
CA ALA A 15 -19.20 38.88 -5.11
C ALA A 15 -17.91 39.68 -4.90
N LEU A 16 -16.77 38.99 -5.03
CA LEU A 16 -15.45 39.60 -4.95
C LEU A 16 -14.46 38.77 -5.77
N THR A 17 -13.72 39.42 -6.67
CA THR A 17 -12.67 38.80 -7.48
C THR A 17 -11.35 39.49 -7.16
N LEU A 18 -10.38 38.71 -6.71
CA LEU A 18 -9.00 39.13 -6.46
C LEU A 18 -8.02 38.28 -7.27
N ARG A 19 -8.46 37.80 -8.43
CA ARG A 19 -7.63 36.97 -9.32
C ARG A 19 -6.34 37.70 -9.69
N ASP A 20 -5.21 36.99 -9.62
CA ASP A 20 -3.86 37.51 -9.89
C ASP A 20 -3.44 38.71 -9.01
N ALA A 21 -4.18 39.00 -7.93
CA ALA A 21 -3.90 40.16 -7.11
C ALA A 21 -2.66 39.95 -6.25
N GLU A 22 -1.73 40.90 -6.29
CA GLU A 22 -0.55 40.91 -5.41
C GLU A 22 -0.75 41.92 -4.27
N ILE A 23 -0.91 41.39 -3.06
CA ILE A 23 -1.14 42.17 -1.84
C ILE A 23 0.11 42.07 -0.97
N THR A 24 1.03 43.02 -1.14
CA THR A 24 2.32 43.04 -0.40
C THR A 24 2.16 43.00 1.12
N GLY A 25 1.10 43.59 1.65
CA GLY A 25 0.75 43.55 3.07
C GLY A 25 -0.22 42.42 3.44
N GLY A 26 -1.14 42.72 4.35
CA GLY A 26 -2.18 41.78 4.77
C GLY A 26 -3.48 41.88 3.97
N LEU A 27 -4.13 40.74 3.76
CA LEU A 27 -5.52 40.60 3.34
C LEU A 27 -6.39 40.35 4.57
N TYR A 28 -7.25 41.31 4.91
CA TYR A 28 -8.11 41.25 6.09
C TYR A 28 -9.56 40.91 5.71
N LEU A 29 -9.96 39.67 5.96
CA LEU A 29 -11.30 39.08 5.78
C LEU A 29 -11.92 38.72 7.14
N SER A 30 -11.80 39.62 8.12
CA SER A 30 -12.25 39.47 9.51
C SER A 30 -13.32 40.49 9.88
N ASN A 31 -14.12 40.22 10.91
CA ASN A 31 -15.14 41.13 11.49
C ASN A 31 -16.26 41.53 10.52
N ILE A 32 -17.34 40.73 10.51
CA ILE A 32 -18.63 41.03 9.84
C ILE A 32 -18.50 41.21 8.31
N THR A 33 -17.46 40.65 7.70
CA THR A 33 -17.41 40.50 6.23
C THR A 33 -18.38 39.39 5.84
N GLN A 34 -19.51 39.74 5.23
CA GLN A 34 -20.45 38.76 4.69
C GLN A 34 -20.32 38.73 3.17
N ILE A 35 -19.84 37.60 2.63
CA ILE A 35 -19.67 37.39 1.20
C ILE A 35 -20.81 36.47 0.72
N ARG A 36 -21.77 37.05 0.00
CA ARG A 36 -22.89 36.32 -0.63
C ARG A 36 -22.67 36.29 -2.14
N GLY A 37 -22.18 35.17 -2.65
CA GLY A 37 -21.79 34.98 -4.05
C GLY A 37 -20.40 34.34 -4.11
N ILE A 38 -19.82 34.29 -5.30
CA ILE A 38 -18.51 33.64 -5.51
C ILE A 38 -17.38 34.57 -5.05
N LEU A 39 -16.49 34.04 -4.21
CA LEU A 39 -15.20 34.63 -3.87
C LEU A 39 -14.10 33.93 -4.67
N ASP A 40 -13.43 34.68 -5.53
CA ASP A 40 -12.34 34.18 -6.35
C ASP A 40 -11.01 34.80 -5.91
N LEU A 41 -10.14 33.95 -5.35
CA LEU A 41 -8.77 34.28 -4.93
C LEU A 41 -7.73 33.61 -5.82
N SER A 42 -8.11 33.20 -7.03
CA SER A 42 -7.22 32.39 -7.88
C SER A 42 -5.92 33.14 -8.18
N ASP A 43 -4.79 32.47 -7.99
CA ASP A 43 -3.43 33.02 -8.19
C ASP A 43 -3.09 34.29 -7.38
N ALA A 44 -3.94 34.67 -6.42
CA ALA A 44 -3.70 35.82 -5.57
C ALA A 44 -2.58 35.54 -4.56
N LYS A 45 -1.85 36.58 -4.17
CA LYS A 45 -0.73 36.50 -3.23
C LYS A 45 -0.89 37.52 -2.13
N THR A 46 -0.70 37.13 -0.88
CA THR A 46 -0.67 38.07 0.24
C THR A 46 0.35 37.69 1.29
N SER A 47 1.03 38.65 1.91
CA SER A 47 1.98 38.29 2.98
C SER A 47 1.25 37.73 4.21
N ILE A 48 0.15 38.36 4.63
CA ILE A 48 -0.58 37.99 5.84
C ILE A 48 -2.06 37.80 5.55
N LEU A 49 -2.58 36.60 5.75
CA LEU A 49 -4.02 36.32 5.75
C LEU A 49 -4.59 36.52 7.16
N VAL A 50 -5.46 37.52 7.32
CA VAL A 50 -6.18 37.76 8.57
C VAL A 50 -7.66 37.49 8.34
N ASP A 51 -8.16 36.37 8.83
CA ASP A 51 -9.49 35.89 8.46
C ASP A 51 -10.25 35.25 9.62
N ASN A 52 -11.55 35.04 9.38
CA ASN A 52 -12.38 34.13 10.16
C ASN A 52 -12.96 33.07 9.21
N PRO A 53 -12.77 31.76 9.47
CA PRO A 53 -13.32 30.68 8.65
C PRO A 53 -14.85 30.74 8.43
N HIS A 54 -15.58 31.46 9.29
CA HIS A 54 -17.02 31.71 9.18
C HIS A 54 -17.40 32.86 8.22
N SER A 55 -16.44 33.70 7.82
CA SER A 55 -16.66 34.83 6.89
C SER A 55 -16.65 34.41 5.42
N TYR A 56 -16.28 33.17 5.11
CA TYR A 56 -16.22 32.64 3.76
C TYR A 56 -17.59 32.15 3.26
N PRO A 57 -17.85 32.25 1.94
CA PRO A 57 -19.06 31.73 1.34
C PRO A 57 -19.17 30.18 1.49
N PRO A 58 -20.36 29.61 1.26
CA PRO A 58 -20.57 28.15 1.33
C PRO A 58 -19.78 27.39 0.25
N THR A 59 -19.74 26.06 0.39
CA THR A 59 -19.04 25.16 -0.54
C THR A 59 -19.45 25.39 -2.00
N GLY A 60 -18.47 25.46 -2.90
CA GLY A 60 -18.68 25.69 -4.33
C GLY A 60 -18.79 27.16 -4.74
N ALA A 61 -18.67 28.10 -3.80
CA ALA A 61 -18.62 29.54 -4.07
C ALA A 61 -17.28 30.16 -3.63
N LEU A 62 -16.24 29.35 -3.41
CA LEU A 62 -14.90 29.79 -3.04
C LEU A 62 -13.88 29.16 -3.99
N ILE A 63 -13.01 29.95 -4.59
CA ILE A 63 -11.92 29.48 -5.45
C ILE A 63 -10.59 29.88 -4.81
N LEU A 64 -9.77 28.88 -4.48
CA LEU A 64 -8.47 29.04 -3.82
C LEU A 64 -7.29 28.59 -4.69
N ASP A 65 -7.54 28.18 -5.93
CA ASP A 65 -6.49 27.61 -6.78
C ASP A 65 -5.37 28.62 -7.04
N GLY A 66 -4.13 28.26 -6.74
CA GLY A 66 -2.99 29.18 -6.85
C GLY A 66 -2.89 30.24 -5.76
N PHE A 67 -3.86 30.35 -4.83
CA PHE A 67 -3.80 31.33 -3.73
C PHE A 67 -2.62 31.01 -2.79
N THR A 68 -1.80 32.01 -2.49
CA THR A 68 -0.63 31.87 -1.61
C THR A 68 -0.57 32.93 -0.53
N TYR A 69 -0.04 32.54 0.63
CA TYR A 69 0.12 33.40 1.79
C TYR A 69 1.25 32.95 2.72
N ASP A 70 1.99 33.90 3.30
CA ASP A 70 3.16 33.55 4.12
C ASP A 70 2.79 33.26 5.58
N ARG A 71 1.76 33.93 6.10
CA ARG A 71 1.32 33.79 7.48
C ARG A 71 -0.19 33.91 7.63
N ILE A 72 -0.74 33.19 8.59
CA ILE A 72 -2.15 33.29 9.00
C ILE A 72 -2.23 33.96 10.37
N ILE A 73 -3.15 34.90 10.54
CA ILE A 73 -3.55 35.47 11.84
C ILE A 73 -5.04 35.20 12.03
N GLY A 74 -5.36 34.22 12.88
CA GLY A 74 -6.71 33.73 13.10
C GLY A 74 -6.66 32.32 13.69
N SER A 75 -7.67 31.50 13.44
CA SER A 75 -7.62 30.08 13.83
C SER A 75 -6.50 29.36 13.07
N THR A 76 -5.57 28.71 13.77
CA THR A 76 -4.50 27.88 13.18
C THR A 76 -4.75 26.39 13.34
N ASP A 77 -5.85 26.02 14.00
CA ASP A 77 -6.28 24.64 14.20
C ASP A 77 -6.57 23.93 12.87
N SER A 78 -6.01 22.73 12.71
CA SER A 78 -6.15 21.95 11.47
C SER A 78 -7.61 21.61 11.15
N LYS A 79 -8.44 21.27 12.13
CA LYS A 79 -9.85 20.90 11.88
C LYS A 79 -10.62 22.05 11.24
N THR A 80 -10.51 23.24 11.83
CA THR A 80 -11.17 24.45 11.32
C THR A 80 -10.69 24.80 9.92
N ARG A 81 -9.38 24.67 9.66
CA ARG A 81 -8.79 25.00 8.36
C ARG A 81 -9.10 23.97 7.28
N LEU A 82 -9.22 22.69 7.63
CA LEU A 82 -9.65 21.65 6.71
C LEU A 82 -11.11 21.83 6.28
N GLU A 83 -11.98 22.27 7.19
CA GLU A 83 -13.37 22.63 6.88
C GLU A 83 -13.42 23.84 5.92
N TRP A 84 -12.57 24.85 6.14
CA TRP A 84 -12.43 25.98 5.21
C TRP A 84 -11.93 25.54 3.83
N LEU A 85 -10.87 24.73 3.76
CA LEU A 85 -10.35 24.20 2.49
C LEU A 85 -11.42 23.37 1.76
N ALA A 86 -12.20 22.57 2.46
CA ALA A 86 -13.28 21.77 1.85
C ALA A 86 -14.40 22.62 1.21
N LYS A 87 -14.46 23.94 1.47
CA LYS A 87 -15.39 24.85 0.78
C LYS A 87 -14.88 25.29 -0.59
N GLY A 88 -13.56 25.31 -0.80
CA GLY A 88 -12.90 25.86 -1.99
C GLY A 88 -11.78 25.00 -2.58
N ASP A 89 -11.74 23.71 -2.24
CA ASP A 89 -10.83 22.73 -2.82
C ASP A 89 -11.31 22.18 -4.16
N ARG A 90 -12.52 22.57 -4.58
CA ARG A 90 -13.12 22.16 -5.84
C ARG A 90 -13.76 23.32 -6.57
N TRP A 91 -13.59 23.31 -7.88
CA TRP A 91 -14.30 24.18 -8.81
C TRP A 91 -14.67 23.41 -10.07
N ASN A 92 -15.89 23.59 -10.57
CA ASN A 92 -16.40 22.86 -11.75
C ASN A 92 -16.22 21.32 -11.69
N GLY A 93 -16.26 20.74 -10.49
CA GLY A 93 -16.09 19.30 -10.27
C GLY A 93 -14.64 18.82 -10.25
N GLU A 94 -13.67 19.69 -10.53
CA GLU A 94 -12.24 19.38 -10.43
C GLU A 94 -11.72 19.66 -9.02
N PHE A 95 -10.81 18.81 -8.53
CA PHE A 95 -10.16 18.95 -7.22
C PHE A 95 -8.78 19.56 -7.35
N PHE A 96 -8.49 20.59 -6.53
CA PHE A 96 -7.20 21.27 -6.50
C PHE A 96 -6.36 20.85 -5.29
N PRO A 97 -5.18 20.24 -5.51
CA PRO A 97 -4.28 19.84 -4.43
C PRO A 97 -3.52 21.02 -3.79
N GLN A 98 -3.31 22.11 -4.55
CA GLN A 98 -2.45 23.23 -4.15
C GLN A 98 -2.89 23.92 -2.85
N PRO A 99 -4.18 24.21 -2.59
CA PRO A 99 -4.59 24.90 -1.36
C PRO A 99 -4.19 24.16 -0.08
N TYR A 100 -4.22 22.83 -0.11
CA TYR A 100 -3.76 21.99 0.99
C TYR A 100 -2.24 22.06 1.17
N LYS A 101 -1.47 22.04 0.07
CA LYS A 101 0.00 22.17 0.13
C LYS A 101 0.39 23.52 0.72
N GLN A 102 -0.28 24.59 0.29
CA GLN A 102 -0.04 25.94 0.80
C GLN A 102 -0.30 26.04 2.31
N LEU A 103 -1.45 25.52 2.78
CA LEU A 103 -1.77 25.54 4.21
C LEU A 103 -0.76 24.72 5.02
N ALA A 104 -0.41 23.51 4.55
CA ALA A 104 0.54 22.65 5.25
C ALA A 104 1.94 23.29 5.33
N LYS A 105 2.39 23.96 4.27
CA LYS A 105 3.64 24.73 4.28
C LYS A 105 3.56 25.88 5.29
N THR A 106 2.51 26.70 5.22
CA THR A 106 2.33 27.86 6.09
C THR A 106 2.29 27.48 7.57
N LEU A 107 1.53 26.43 7.93
CA LEU A 107 1.45 25.94 9.31
C LEU A 107 2.79 25.39 9.80
N HIS A 108 3.54 24.69 8.95
CA HIS A 108 4.88 24.21 9.26
C HIS A 108 5.84 25.38 9.52
N ASP A 109 5.87 26.37 8.62
CA ASP A 109 6.72 27.57 8.74
C ASP A 109 6.36 28.41 9.99
N MET A 110 5.10 28.36 10.43
CA MET A 110 4.62 28.99 11.67
C MET A 110 4.88 28.15 12.94
N GLY A 111 5.43 26.93 12.83
CA GLY A 111 5.73 26.04 13.95
C GLY A 111 4.59 25.10 14.40
N HIS A 112 3.46 25.06 13.68
CA HIS A 112 2.31 24.20 13.96
C HIS A 112 2.45 22.81 13.28
N GLU A 113 3.48 22.06 13.68
CA GLU A 113 3.86 20.80 13.02
C GLU A 113 2.78 19.71 13.04
N ALA A 114 2.08 19.57 14.16
CA ALA A 114 1.01 18.58 14.31
C ALA A 114 -0.14 18.87 13.33
N ASP A 115 -0.56 20.13 13.23
CA ASP A 115 -1.62 20.56 12.32
C ASP A 115 -1.20 20.46 10.85
N ALA A 116 0.03 20.88 10.53
CA ALA A 116 0.60 20.73 9.19
C ALA A 116 0.63 19.25 8.74
N ARG A 117 0.98 18.34 9.65
CA ARG A 117 0.94 16.89 9.39
C ARG A 117 -0.48 16.41 9.10
N GLN A 118 -1.47 16.83 9.89
CA GLN A 118 -2.87 16.44 9.64
C GLN A 118 -3.35 16.91 8.27
N VAL A 119 -3.02 18.14 7.87
CA VAL A 119 -3.38 18.67 6.54
C VAL A 119 -2.78 17.82 5.41
N ARG A 120 -1.50 17.42 5.53
CA ARG A 120 -0.84 16.54 4.55
C ARG A 120 -1.51 15.15 4.47
N ILE A 121 -1.90 14.59 5.61
CA ILE A 121 -2.62 13.31 5.67
C ILE A 121 -3.98 13.42 4.96
N THR A 122 -4.75 14.47 5.25
CA THR A 122 -6.05 14.68 4.60
C THR A 122 -5.90 14.86 3.09
N LEU A 123 -4.89 15.62 2.64
CA LEU A 123 -4.58 15.77 1.21
C LEU A 123 -4.30 14.42 0.55
N ALA A 124 -3.46 13.58 1.17
CA ALA A 124 -3.16 12.25 0.65
C ALA A 124 -4.42 11.38 0.54
N CYS A 125 -5.32 11.43 1.52
CA CYS A 125 -6.60 10.73 1.48
C CYS A 125 -7.51 11.23 0.34
N LYS A 126 -7.61 12.54 0.12
CA LYS A 126 -8.43 13.12 -0.96
C LYS A 126 -7.90 12.76 -2.35
N LEU A 127 -6.59 12.84 -2.56
CA LEU A 127 -5.96 12.44 -3.82
C LEU A 127 -6.24 10.97 -4.18
N ARG A 128 -6.28 10.08 -3.18
CA ARG A 128 -6.65 8.67 -3.39
C ARG A 128 -8.12 8.51 -3.80
N GLN A 129 -9.02 9.25 -3.16
CA GLN A 129 -10.45 9.22 -3.53
C GLN A 129 -10.65 9.69 -4.97
N GLU A 130 -9.97 10.76 -5.39
CA GLU A 130 -10.00 11.28 -6.76
C GLU A 130 -9.43 10.29 -7.78
N ALA A 131 -8.29 9.66 -7.47
CA ALA A 131 -7.70 8.65 -8.34
C ALA A 131 -8.65 7.46 -8.55
N ARG A 132 -9.39 7.04 -7.51
CA ARG A 132 -10.40 5.98 -7.63
C ARG A 132 -11.62 6.41 -8.44
N ALA A 133 -12.08 7.65 -8.28
CA ALA A 133 -13.24 8.17 -9.01
C ALA A 133 -12.97 8.21 -10.53
N LYS A 134 -11.77 8.65 -10.94
CA LYS A 134 -11.36 8.67 -12.37
C LYS A 134 -11.26 7.28 -13.01
N LEU A 135 -11.15 6.21 -12.21
CA LEU A 135 -11.06 4.82 -12.70
C LEU A 135 -12.42 4.14 -12.91
N ARG A 136 -13.54 4.80 -12.57
CA ARG A 136 -14.89 4.25 -12.69
C ARG A 136 -15.43 4.43 -14.12
N ILE A 137 -15.10 3.49 -14.99
CA ILE A 137 -15.61 3.41 -16.37
C ILE A 137 -17.02 2.81 -16.36
N THR A 138 -17.97 3.47 -17.03
CA THR A 138 -19.30 2.93 -17.37
C THR A 138 -19.14 1.83 -18.43
N PRO A 139 -19.59 0.58 -18.19
CA PRO A 139 -19.42 -0.50 -19.17
C PRO A 139 -20.31 -0.27 -20.40
N ASN A 140 -19.70 0.01 -21.55
CA ASN A 140 -20.35 -0.14 -22.85
C ASN A 140 -20.00 -1.54 -23.35
N GLY A 141 -21.01 -2.41 -23.47
CA GLY A 141 -20.91 -3.87 -23.61
C GLY A 141 -20.21 -4.40 -24.86
N ASP A 142 -18.89 -4.21 -24.96
CA ASP A 142 -18.03 -4.86 -25.95
C ASP A 142 -17.18 -5.98 -25.32
N LEU A 143 -17.10 -7.14 -25.99
CA LEU A 143 -16.48 -8.39 -25.50
C LEU A 143 -14.96 -8.24 -25.27
N SER A 144 -14.32 -7.34 -26.02
CA SER A 144 -12.91 -6.94 -25.85
C SER A 144 -12.66 -6.27 -24.48
N THR A 145 -13.66 -5.56 -23.95
CA THR A 145 -13.66 -4.90 -22.64
C THR A 145 -13.70 -5.90 -21.49
N GLY A 146 -14.31 -7.08 -21.71
CA GLY A 146 -14.38 -8.16 -20.71
C GLY A 146 -13.04 -8.88 -20.50
N LEU A 147 -12.31 -9.16 -21.58
CA LEU A 147 -10.96 -9.75 -21.51
C LEU A 147 -9.92 -8.74 -20.99
N HIS A 148 -10.03 -7.46 -21.39
CA HIS A 148 -9.23 -6.40 -20.78
C HIS A 148 -9.58 -6.15 -19.30
N SER A 149 -10.83 -6.40 -18.88
CA SER A 149 -11.26 -6.35 -17.47
C SER A 149 -10.61 -7.45 -16.65
N ILE A 150 -10.59 -8.70 -17.13
CA ILE A 150 -9.95 -9.83 -16.43
C ILE A 150 -8.44 -9.62 -16.33
N TRP A 151 -7.79 -9.16 -17.41
CA TRP A 151 -6.36 -8.84 -17.36
C TRP A 151 -6.09 -7.61 -16.47
N ARG A 152 -7.00 -6.63 -16.40
CA ARG A 152 -6.97 -5.55 -15.40
C ARG A 152 -7.28 -6.00 -13.99
N ASP A 153 -8.06 -7.05 -13.78
CA ASP A 153 -8.39 -7.57 -12.45
C ASP A 153 -7.23 -8.41 -11.90
N ILE A 154 -6.51 -9.13 -12.78
CA ILE A 154 -5.21 -9.73 -12.46
C ILE A 154 -4.15 -8.65 -12.26
N LEU A 155 -4.09 -7.63 -13.13
CA LEU A 155 -3.29 -6.43 -12.88
C LEU A 155 -3.78 -5.62 -11.67
N ARG A 156 -5.01 -5.76 -11.15
CA ARG A 156 -5.49 -5.17 -9.88
C ARG A 156 -5.19 -6.08 -8.69
N LEU A 157 -4.99 -7.37 -8.87
CA LEU A 157 -4.32 -8.20 -7.86
C LEU A 157 -2.86 -7.79 -7.75
N CYS A 158 -2.18 -7.51 -8.86
CA CYS A 158 -0.78 -7.07 -8.88
C CYS A 158 -0.58 -5.55 -8.58
N LEU A 159 -1.48 -4.65 -9.02
CA LEU A 159 -1.44 -3.18 -8.83
C LEU A 159 -2.42 -2.68 -7.77
N GLY A 160 -3.51 -3.38 -7.46
CA GLY A 160 -4.32 -3.18 -6.24
C GLY A 160 -3.65 -3.80 -5.01
N GLY A 161 -2.58 -4.55 -5.23
CA GLY A 161 -1.36 -4.53 -4.41
C GLY A 161 -0.67 -3.16 -4.27
N LYS A 162 -1.34 -2.04 -4.54
CA LYS A 162 -0.96 -0.73 -3.99
C LYS A 162 -1.96 -0.17 -3.00
N ASP A 163 -3.18 -0.71 -2.88
CA ASP A 163 -4.20 -0.24 -1.93
C ASP A 163 -4.40 -1.21 -0.74
N SER A 164 -4.33 -2.53 -0.94
CA SER A 164 -4.27 -3.50 0.18
C SER A 164 -2.84 -3.66 0.74
N ILE A 165 -1.83 -3.50 -0.11
CA ILE A 165 -0.43 -3.26 0.30
C ILE A 165 -0.28 -1.83 0.84
N SER A 166 -1.24 -0.93 0.63
CA SER A 166 -1.24 0.36 1.33
C SER A 166 -1.80 0.28 2.75
N LEU A 167 -2.66 -0.68 3.04
CA LEU A 167 -3.16 -0.91 4.40
C LEU A 167 -2.34 -1.94 5.18
N LEU A 168 -1.68 -2.90 4.52
CA LEU A 168 -0.69 -3.78 5.14
C LEU A 168 0.73 -3.15 5.17
N LEU A 169 1.08 -2.32 4.17
CA LEU A 169 2.43 -1.74 3.97
C LEU A 169 2.49 -0.21 3.78
N THR A 170 1.40 0.59 3.77
CA THR A 170 1.49 2.08 3.75
C THR A 170 0.70 2.80 4.85
N ALA A 171 1.27 2.79 6.06
CA ALA A 171 1.28 4.01 6.84
C ALA A 171 2.72 4.51 6.87
N HIS A 172 3.06 5.34 5.87
CA HIS A 172 4.29 6.14 5.81
C HIS A 172 5.59 5.32 5.81
N GLY A 173 6.28 5.24 4.66
CA GLY A 173 7.47 4.42 4.50
C GLY A 173 8.58 4.79 5.48
N TYR A 174 8.78 4.00 6.55
CA TYR A 174 9.94 4.07 7.46
C TYR A 174 10.04 2.85 8.42
N LYS A 175 9.59 1.63 8.06
CA LYS A 175 9.76 0.46 8.97
C LYS A 175 10.11 -0.85 8.26
N PRO A 176 11.42 -1.19 8.13
CA PRO A 176 11.88 -2.49 7.58
C PRO A 176 11.37 -3.71 8.37
N GLN A 177 10.87 -3.51 9.58
CA GLN A 177 10.33 -4.57 10.43
C GLN A 177 9.08 -5.26 9.86
N ARG A 178 8.36 -4.66 8.90
CA ARG A 178 7.13 -5.25 8.35
C ARG A 178 7.35 -6.29 7.26
N SER A 179 8.39 -6.15 6.44
CA SER A 179 8.79 -7.22 5.53
C SER A 179 9.24 -8.46 6.31
N LEU A 180 9.83 -8.27 7.49
CA LEU A 180 10.16 -9.37 8.40
C LEU A 180 8.89 -10.13 8.86
N TYR A 181 7.82 -9.42 9.26
CA TYR A 181 6.56 -10.07 9.62
C TYR A 181 5.91 -10.80 8.44
N ALA A 182 5.95 -10.22 7.23
CA ALA A 182 5.45 -10.88 6.03
C ALA A 182 6.23 -12.17 5.71
N LEU A 183 7.56 -12.13 5.86
CA LEU A 183 8.42 -13.29 5.68
C LEU A 183 8.14 -14.37 6.73
N ILE A 184 7.95 -13.98 8.01
CA ILE A 184 7.55 -14.90 9.09
C ILE A 184 6.19 -15.54 8.79
N LEU A 185 5.23 -14.78 8.27
CA LEU A 185 3.91 -15.30 7.92
C LEU A 185 3.98 -16.27 6.74
N LEU A 186 4.75 -15.93 5.68
CA LEU A 186 4.98 -16.84 4.55
C LEU A 186 5.67 -18.13 5.00
N PHE A 187 6.68 -18.02 5.85
CA PHE A 187 7.37 -19.15 6.45
C PHE A 187 6.40 -20.05 7.24
N ALA A 188 5.59 -19.46 8.12
CA ALA A 188 4.58 -20.21 8.87
C ALA A 188 3.55 -20.86 7.93
N ALA A 189 3.10 -20.16 6.90
CA ALA A 189 2.15 -20.69 5.91
C ALA A 189 2.73 -21.84 5.08
N ALA A 190 4.02 -21.79 4.70
CA ALA A 190 4.70 -22.85 3.98
C ALA A 190 4.96 -24.10 4.84
N THR A 191 5.04 -23.92 6.17
CA THR A 191 5.28 -25.01 7.12
C THR A 191 4.12 -26.01 7.18
N PHE A 192 2.87 -25.57 7.07
CA PHE A 192 1.70 -26.47 7.19
C PHE A 192 1.56 -27.45 6.03
N PRO A 193 1.59 -27.03 4.75
CA PRO A 193 1.54 -27.96 3.61
C PRO A 193 2.73 -28.91 3.59
N ALA A 194 3.92 -28.44 4.01
CA ALA A 194 5.10 -29.30 4.14
C ALA A 194 4.91 -30.40 5.19
N GLN A 195 4.35 -30.06 6.36
CA GLN A 195 4.02 -31.05 7.39
C GLN A 195 2.94 -32.03 6.92
N TRP A 196 1.85 -31.55 6.31
CA TRP A 196 0.78 -32.42 5.83
C TRP A 196 1.22 -33.37 4.72
N ALA A 197 2.04 -32.89 3.77
CA ALA A 197 2.61 -33.76 2.74
C ALA A 197 3.60 -34.79 3.32
N TRP A 198 4.30 -34.46 4.40
CA TRP A 198 5.15 -35.42 5.11
C TRP A 198 4.31 -36.47 5.83
N ASP A 199 3.30 -36.06 6.60
CA ASP A 199 2.42 -37.00 7.32
C ASP A 199 1.63 -37.91 6.37
N GLU A 200 1.33 -37.42 5.16
CA GLU A 200 0.72 -38.21 4.07
C GLU A 200 1.69 -39.24 3.44
N GLY A 201 3.01 -39.09 3.62
CA GLY A 201 4.00 -39.94 2.94
C GLY A 201 4.29 -39.53 1.49
N SER A 202 3.95 -38.30 1.12
CA SER A 202 4.06 -37.78 -0.23
C SER A 202 5.44 -37.22 -0.59
N PHE A 203 6.45 -37.41 0.26
CA PHE A 203 7.83 -37.04 -0.05
C PHE A 203 8.63 -38.20 -0.62
N ALA A 204 9.65 -37.86 -1.40
CA ALA A 204 10.66 -38.79 -1.88
C ALA A 204 12.06 -38.16 -1.80
N PRO A 205 13.14 -38.96 -1.66
CA PRO A 205 14.51 -38.49 -1.77
C PRO A 205 14.71 -37.79 -3.11
N ASN A 206 15.21 -36.56 -3.09
CA ASN A 206 15.50 -35.81 -4.29
C ASN A 206 16.89 -36.20 -4.84
N SER A 207 17.09 -37.50 -5.09
CA SER A 207 18.33 -38.09 -5.55
C SER A 207 18.05 -39.27 -6.48
N GLY A 208 18.43 -39.12 -7.75
CA GLY A 208 18.26 -40.16 -8.77
C GLY A 208 18.84 -41.52 -8.38
N PRO A 209 20.09 -41.61 -7.87
CA PRO A 209 20.68 -42.87 -7.41
C PRO A 209 19.87 -43.57 -6.31
N ILE A 210 19.27 -42.81 -5.38
CA ILE A 210 18.44 -43.39 -4.30
C ILE A 210 17.11 -43.87 -4.84
N LEU A 211 16.46 -43.07 -5.69
CA LEU A 211 15.17 -43.44 -6.29
C LEU A 211 15.25 -44.74 -7.11
N LEU A 212 16.41 -45.02 -7.71
CA LEU A 212 16.68 -46.22 -8.48
C LEU A 212 17.20 -47.40 -7.64
N SER A 213 17.55 -47.17 -6.36
CA SER A 213 18.05 -48.23 -5.48
C SER A 213 16.94 -49.22 -5.11
N GLU A 214 17.30 -50.49 -5.02
CA GLU A 214 16.37 -51.57 -4.66
C GLU A 214 15.73 -51.30 -3.28
N GLY A 215 16.53 -50.89 -2.30
CA GLY A 215 16.02 -50.61 -0.95
C GLY A 215 15.03 -49.45 -0.85
N TRP A 216 15.08 -48.45 -1.74
CA TRP A 216 14.03 -47.42 -1.79
C TRP A 216 12.78 -47.93 -2.53
N GLN A 217 12.96 -48.67 -3.62
CA GLN A 217 11.84 -49.23 -4.38
C GLN A 217 11.01 -50.22 -3.56
N GLU A 218 11.64 -51.03 -2.71
CA GLU A 218 10.96 -51.91 -1.76
C GLU A 218 10.07 -51.12 -0.81
N LEU A 219 10.62 -50.12 -0.12
CA LEU A 219 9.86 -49.25 0.79
C LEU A 219 8.75 -48.47 0.08
N ALA A 220 9.00 -48.02 -1.16
CA ALA A 220 8.06 -47.23 -1.93
C ALA A 220 6.89 -48.04 -2.52
N ARG A 221 7.02 -49.36 -2.63
CA ARG A 221 5.96 -50.28 -3.12
C ARG A 221 5.22 -50.98 -1.99
N ASP A 222 5.70 -50.86 -0.77
CA ASP A 222 5.08 -51.45 0.40
C ASP A 222 3.89 -50.60 0.85
N ASP A 223 2.67 -51.07 0.58
CA ASP A 223 1.42 -50.39 0.93
C ASP A 223 1.17 -50.37 2.46
N ASP A 224 1.86 -51.21 3.25
CA ASP A 224 1.75 -51.21 4.70
C ASP A 224 2.52 -50.03 5.33
N ILE A 225 3.45 -49.40 4.58
CA ILE A 225 4.26 -48.29 5.05
C ILE A 225 3.61 -46.96 4.65
N GLN A 226 3.06 -46.25 5.64
CA GLN A 226 2.41 -44.95 5.42
C GLN A 226 3.37 -43.88 4.86
N ASN A 227 4.60 -43.78 5.37
CA ASN A 227 5.58 -42.79 4.90
C ASN A 227 6.95 -43.45 4.61
N PRO A 228 7.20 -43.85 3.36
CA PRO A 228 8.47 -44.45 2.95
C PRO A 228 9.68 -43.52 3.14
N ALA A 229 9.49 -42.20 2.99
CA ALA A 229 10.55 -41.21 3.19
C ALA A 229 10.98 -41.14 4.66
N ALA A 230 10.05 -41.25 5.61
CA ALA A 230 10.38 -41.30 7.04
C ALA A 230 11.14 -42.58 7.40
N GLU A 231 10.75 -43.73 6.87
CA GLU A 231 11.46 -45.00 7.08
C GLU A 231 12.86 -44.98 6.46
N TRP A 232 13.02 -44.38 5.28
CA TRP A 232 14.33 -44.22 4.65
C TRP A 232 15.25 -43.30 5.47
N ALA A 233 14.71 -42.22 6.02
CA ALA A 233 15.47 -41.28 6.86
C ALA A 233 15.79 -41.82 8.27
N ASN A 234 15.18 -42.95 8.66
CA ASN A 234 15.33 -43.50 9.99
C ASN A 234 16.74 -44.09 10.17
N ARG A 235 17.58 -43.36 10.91
CA ARG A 235 18.96 -43.72 11.22
C ARG A 235 19.13 -45.11 11.86
N ASN A 236 18.09 -45.63 12.49
CA ASN A 236 18.13 -46.92 13.18
C ASN A 236 17.75 -48.11 12.28
N ALA A 237 17.32 -47.86 11.04
CA ALA A 237 16.80 -48.92 10.18
C ALA A 237 17.93 -49.86 9.69
N ILE A 238 19.01 -49.32 9.08
CA ILE A 238 20.14 -50.13 8.55
C ILE A 238 21.43 -49.26 8.48
N PRO A 239 22.59 -49.74 8.96
CA PRO A 239 23.88 -49.05 8.78
C PRO A 239 24.18 -48.80 7.28
N GLY A 240 24.48 -47.54 6.91
CA GLY A 240 24.83 -47.16 5.53
C GLY A 240 23.68 -46.57 4.69
N LYS A 241 22.44 -46.54 5.21
CA LYS A 241 21.33 -45.73 4.66
C LYS A 241 21.36 -44.32 5.27
N ASP A 242 22.47 -43.62 5.13
CA ASP A 242 22.60 -42.25 5.62
C ASP A 242 21.94 -41.28 4.65
N TRP A 243 20.93 -40.55 5.12
CA TRP A 243 20.26 -39.49 4.36
C TRP A 243 19.81 -38.37 5.32
N GLU A 244 19.46 -37.20 4.75
CA GLU A 244 19.04 -36.04 5.52
C GLU A 244 17.72 -36.31 6.26
N THR A 245 17.59 -35.85 7.50
CA THR A 245 16.32 -35.98 8.24
C THR A 245 15.39 -34.84 7.86
N PHE A 246 14.12 -35.16 7.58
CA PHE A 246 13.16 -34.11 7.24
C PHE A 246 12.85 -33.21 8.43
N ASN A 247 12.90 -31.90 8.19
CA ASN A 247 12.48 -30.88 9.13
C ASN A 247 11.61 -29.85 8.41
N ARG A 248 10.31 -29.80 8.76
CA ARG A 248 9.34 -28.88 8.15
C ARG A 248 9.74 -27.40 8.19
N TYR A 249 10.44 -26.97 9.26
CA TYR A 249 10.83 -25.58 9.43
C TYR A 249 12.02 -25.26 8.52
N ALA A 250 13.04 -26.11 8.49
CA ALA A 250 14.16 -25.94 7.57
C ALA A 250 13.69 -26.04 6.10
N TYR A 251 12.78 -26.97 5.78
CA TYR A 251 12.17 -27.06 4.45
C TYR A 251 11.39 -25.79 4.09
N ALA A 252 10.56 -25.26 4.99
CA ALA A 252 9.84 -24.01 4.75
C ALA A 252 10.78 -22.80 4.57
N ALA A 253 11.89 -22.76 5.31
CA ALA A 253 12.90 -21.73 5.15
C ALA A 253 13.58 -21.81 3.78
N ASP A 254 13.99 -22.99 3.34
CA ASP A 254 14.60 -23.20 2.01
C ASP A 254 13.65 -22.79 0.88
N VAL A 255 12.34 -23.00 1.06
CA VAL A 255 11.33 -22.60 0.06
C VAL A 255 11.11 -21.09 0.04
N VAL A 256 11.06 -20.43 1.20
CA VAL A 256 10.60 -19.04 1.34
C VAL A 256 11.74 -18.02 1.37
N ILE A 257 12.92 -18.38 1.88
CA ILE A 257 14.02 -17.45 2.15
C ILE A 257 15.13 -17.69 1.11
N PRO A 258 15.26 -16.84 0.08
CA PRO A 258 16.14 -17.13 -1.07
C PRO A 258 17.64 -17.24 -0.77
N ILE A 259 18.06 -16.71 0.38
CA ILE A 259 19.48 -16.59 0.76
C ILE A 259 19.89 -17.72 1.71
N VAL A 260 18.93 -18.51 2.20
CA VAL A 260 19.16 -19.56 3.19
C VAL A 260 18.98 -20.92 2.54
N GLU A 261 19.99 -21.76 2.66
CA GLU A 261 20.01 -23.13 2.15
C GLU A 261 20.38 -24.07 3.30
N PHE A 262 19.36 -24.68 3.93
CA PHE A 262 19.51 -25.75 4.91
C PHE A 262 19.58 -27.14 4.25
N GLY A 263 19.40 -27.24 2.93
CA GLY A 263 19.54 -28.48 2.14
C GLY A 263 18.31 -29.40 2.15
N GLN A 264 17.20 -29.00 2.76
CA GLN A 264 15.99 -29.81 2.87
C GLN A 264 15.27 -29.97 1.53
N THR A 265 15.24 -28.92 0.69
CA THR A 265 14.65 -29.01 -0.66
C THR A 265 15.54 -29.76 -1.65
N GLU A 266 16.85 -29.83 -1.39
CA GLU A 266 17.80 -30.65 -2.13
C GLU A 266 17.73 -32.12 -1.73
N ALA A 267 17.42 -32.42 -0.47
CA ALA A 267 17.29 -33.78 0.01
C ALA A 267 15.90 -34.39 -0.21
N TRP A 268 14.85 -33.58 -0.17
CA TRP A 268 13.46 -34.02 -0.19
C TRP A 268 12.63 -33.29 -1.23
N ALA A 269 11.93 -34.05 -2.09
CA ALA A 269 11.01 -33.52 -3.08
C ALA A 269 9.59 -34.04 -2.84
N PRO A 270 8.55 -33.17 -2.95
CA PRO A 270 7.17 -33.62 -2.94
C PRO A 270 6.86 -34.36 -4.24
N SER A 271 6.22 -35.53 -4.11
CA SER A 271 5.74 -36.33 -5.23
C SER A 271 4.32 -35.93 -5.61
N THR A 272 4.07 -35.74 -6.90
CA THR A 272 2.73 -35.48 -7.44
C THR A 272 1.89 -36.73 -7.61
N GLU A 273 2.46 -37.92 -7.40
CA GLU A 273 1.83 -39.20 -7.71
C GLU A 273 1.42 -39.99 -6.46
N ARG A 274 1.88 -39.57 -5.27
CA ARG A 274 1.65 -40.30 -4.01
C ARG A 274 0.40 -39.85 -3.27
N GLY A 275 0.08 -38.57 -3.30
CA GLY A 275 -1.08 -38.05 -2.59
C GLY A 275 -1.45 -36.60 -2.93
N PRO A 276 -2.67 -36.17 -2.58
CA PRO A 276 -3.15 -34.81 -2.80
C PRO A 276 -2.23 -33.72 -2.24
N TRP A 277 -1.70 -33.87 -1.03
CA TRP A 277 -0.84 -32.85 -0.43
C TRP A 277 0.51 -32.76 -1.13
N GLY A 278 1.04 -33.88 -1.64
CA GLY A 278 2.22 -33.87 -2.53
C GLY A 278 2.00 -33.02 -3.78
N TYR A 279 0.88 -33.24 -4.49
CA TYR A 279 0.52 -32.46 -5.67
C TYR A 279 0.36 -30.96 -5.35
N HIS A 280 -0.37 -30.63 -4.29
CA HIS A 280 -0.58 -29.23 -3.90
C HIS A 280 0.72 -28.56 -3.45
N LEU A 281 1.54 -29.24 -2.66
CA LEU A 281 2.82 -28.70 -2.19
C LEU A 281 3.78 -28.43 -3.35
N TRP A 282 3.79 -29.29 -4.38
CA TRP A 282 4.60 -29.08 -5.58
C TRP A 282 4.31 -27.73 -6.24
N TRP A 283 3.03 -27.39 -6.43
CA TRP A 283 2.62 -26.09 -6.97
C TRP A 283 2.82 -24.93 -5.98
N LEU A 284 2.48 -25.14 -4.71
CA LEU A 284 2.63 -24.12 -3.67
C LEU A 284 4.09 -23.70 -3.50
N ARG A 285 5.05 -24.61 -3.70
CA ARG A 285 6.49 -24.30 -3.63
C ARG A 285 6.87 -23.16 -4.58
N TRP A 286 6.45 -23.21 -5.85
CA TRP A 286 6.69 -22.13 -6.81
C TRP A 286 6.12 -20.79 -6.34
N GLY A 287 4.89 -20.81 -5.79
CA GLY A 287 4.24 -19.63 -5.26
C GLY A 287 4.99 -19.04 -4.06
N PHE A 288 5.32 -19.87 -3.07
CA PHE A 288 6.05 -19.46 -1.87
C PHE A 288 7.46 -18.93 -2.19
N THR A 289 8.20 -19.61 -3.08
CA THR A 289 9.52 -19.15 -3.52
C THR A 289 9.43 -17.81 -4.22
N THR A 290 8.48 -17.63 -5.15
CA THR A 290 8.30 -16.36 -5.86
C THR A 290 7.94 -15.22 -4.91
N LEU A 291 7.00 -15.45 -3.98
CA LEU A 291 6.61 -14.47 -2.96
C LEU A 291 7.78 -14.14 -2.01
N GLY A 292 8.58 -15.15 -1.64
CA GLY A 292 9.79 -15.01 -0.84
C GLY A 292 10.81 -14.07 -1.47
N TRP A 293 11.10 -14.24 -2.77
CA TRP A 293 11.96 -13.34 -3.55
C TRP A 293 11.43 -11.91 -3.56
N ILE A 294 10.12 -11.71 -3.79
CA ILE A 294 9.49 -10.39 -3.80
C ILE A 294 9.63 -9.70 -2.44
N VAL A 295 9.28 -10.40 -1.35
CA VAL A 295 9.34 -9.84 0.01
C VAL A 295 10.77 -9.50 0.41
N THR A 296 11.73 -10.36 0.05
CA THR A 296 13.16 -10.14 0.34
C THR A 296 13.70 -8.93 -0.43
N ALA A 297 13.42 -8.83 -1.72
CA ALA A 297 13.85 -7.70 -2.56
C ALA A 297 13.24 -6.37 -2.08
N LEU A 298 11.95 -6.36 -1.72
CA LEU A 298 11.29 -5.18 -1.15
C LEU A 298 11.88 -4.79 0.21
N GLY A 299 12.18 -5.77 1.06
CA GLY A 299 12.84 -5.55 2.35
C GLY A 299 14.23 -4.92 2.18
N ALA A 300 15.04 -5.44 1.25
CA ALA A 300 16.34 -4.89 0.91
C ALA A 300 16.25 -3.46 0.37
N ALA A 301 15.31 -3.19 -0.56
CA ALA A 301 15.08 -1.86 -1.11
C ALA A 301 14.63 -0.83 -0.06
N ALA A 302 13.85 -1.27 0.94
CA ALA A 302 13.44 -0.42 2.05
C ALA A 302 14.60 -0.10 3.00
N LEU A 303 15.54 -1.03 3.20
CA LEU A 303 16.73 -0.83 4.02
C LEU A 303 17.77 0.07 3.35
N THR A 304 17.93 -0.02 2.02
CA THR A 304 18.93 0.76 1.27
C THR A 304 18.51 2.20 0.96
N GLY A 305 17.28 2.61 1.30
CA GLY A 305 16.85 4.00 1.18
C GLY A 305 16.69 4.51 -0.27
N LEU A 306 16.66 3.61 -1.26
CA LEU A 306 16.54 3.91 -2.69
C LEU A 306 15.20 4.56 -3.10
N ILE A 307 14.28 4.77 -2.16
CA ILE A 307 13.01 5.51 -2.33
C ILE A 307 13.13 6.88 -1.64
N ARG A 308 14.23 7.59 -1.88
CA ARG A 308 14.29 9.05 -1.77
C ARG A 308 14.53 9.58 -3.18
N ARG A 309 13.47 10.10 -3.79
CA ARG A 309 13.58 11.08 -4.86
C ARG A 309 12.85 12.33 -4.39
N ASP A 310 13.56 13.44 -4.58
CA ASP A 310 13.30 14.81 -4.16
C ASP A 310 11.86 15.31 -4.38
#